data_AF-A0A7W0TUW5-F1
#
_entry.id   AF-A0A7W0TUW5-F1
#
_cell.length_a   1.000
_cell.length_b   1.000
_cell.length_c   1.000
_cell.angle_alpha   90.00
_cell.angle_beta   90.00
_cell.angle_gamma   90.00
#
_symmetry.space_group_name_H-M   'P 1'
#
loop_
_entity.id
_entity.type
_entity.pdbx_description
1 polymer ?
#
loop_
_entity_poly.entity_id
_entity_poly.type
_entity_poly.pdbx_seq_one_letter_code
_entity_poly.pdbx_strand_id
1 'polypeptide(L)'
;MVTVNRRTRQRPAPVPSPAEEDDGFELPPLLELSEDEGRAFFDREARRQVGLSGEEFLRRYDRGDYAGIEEDEFGRAVVELSFLVSFGR
;
A
#
# COMPACT_ATOMS: atom_id res chain seq x y z
N MET A 1 15.99 -48.81 25.52
CA MET A 1 14.58 -48.87 25.10
C MET A 1 13.96 -47.53 25.48
N VAL A 2 13.82 -46.59 24.53
CA VAL A 2 13.38 -45.20 24.79
C VAL A 2 11.98 -45.04 24.23
N THR A 3 11.00 -44.88 25.11
CA THR A 3 9.59 -44.67 24.74
C THR A 3 9.38 -43.21 24.35
N VAL A 4 9.14 -42.96 23.06
CA VAL A 4 8.77 -41.64 22.56
C VAL A 4 7.29 -41.39 22.86
N ASN A 5 7.00 -40.54 23.84
CA ASN A 5 5.66 -40.15 24.22
C ASN A 5 5.10 -39.13 23.21
N ARG A 6 4.29 -39.60 22.25
CA ARG A 6 3.57 -38.74 21.30
C ARG A 6 2.44 -38.00 22.03
N ARG A 7 2.76 -36.91 22.73
CA ARG A 7 1.75 -35.93 23.12
C ARG A 7 1.29 -35.21 21.86
N THR A 8 0.12 -35.62 21.37
CA THR A 8 -0.71 -34.86 20.43
C THR A 8 -0.74 -33.41 20.89
N ARG A 9 -0.13 -32.50 20.13
CA ARG A 9 -0.40 -31.07 20.27
C ARG A 9 -1.86 -30.87 19.85
N GLN A 10 -2.76 -30.97 20.81
CA GLN A 10 -4.16 -30.61 20.62
C GLN A 10 -4.16 -29.14 20.19
N ARG A 11 -4.67 -28.85 19.00
CA ARG A 11 -4.89 -27.45 18.58
C ARG A 11 -5.80 -26.84 19.64
N PRO A 12 -5.44 -25.70 20.26
CA PRO A 12 -6.35 -25.05 21.18
C PRO A 12 -7.68 -24.83 20.47
N ALA A 13 -8.79 -25.06 21.19
CA ALA A 13 -10.11 -24.72 20.67
C ALA A 13 -10.08 -23.28 20.14
N PRO A 14 -10.77 -22.97 19.03
CA PRO A 14 -10.92 -21.58 18.63
C PRO A 14 -11.42 -20.82 19.85
N VAL A 15 -10.69 -19.76 20.23
CA VAL A 15 -11.16 -18.85 21.26
C VAL A 15 -12.55 -18.42 20.79
N PRO A 16 -13.62 -18.64 21.57
CA PRO A 16 -14.92 -18.11 21.20
C PRO A 16 -14.72 -16.63 20.99
N SER A 17 -14.96 -16.16 19.76
CA SER A 17 -14.96 -14.71 19.50
C SER A 17 -15.88 -14.11 20.55
N PRO A 18 -15.43 -13.15 21.38
CA PRO A 18 -16.37 -12.38 22.17
C PRO A 18 -17.44 -11.96 21.17
N ALA A 19 -18.71 -12.27 21.47
CA ALA A 19 -19.83 -12.01 20.59
C ALA A 19 -19.54 -10.69 19.87
N GLU A 20 -19.43 -10.76 18.54
CA GLU A 20 -19.09 -9.63 17.69
C GLU A 20 -20.15 -8.57 18.00
N GLU A 21 -19.87 -7.69 18.95
CA GLU A 21 -20.48 -6.40 19.03
C GLU A 21 -20.03 -5.77 17.71
N ASP A 22 -20.91 -5.88 16.72
CA ASP A 22 -20.82 -5.10 15.50
C ASP A 22 -20.98 -3.66 15.98
N ASP A 23 -19.85 -3.04 16.31
CA ASP A 23 -19.74 -1.65 16.77
C ASP A 23 -20.29 -0.67 15.72
N GLY A 24 -20.87 -1.17 14.61
CA GLY A 24 -21.49 -0.38 13.56
C GLY A 24 -20.46 0.48 12.86
N PHE A 25 -19.22 0.00 12.74
CA PHE A 25 -18.16 0.73 12.07
C PHE A 25 -18.43 0.70 10.56
N GLU A 26 -19.24 1.65 10.09
CA GLU A 26 -19.49 1.86 8.67
C GLU A 26 -18.20 2.33 8.02
N LEU A 27 -17.52 1.40 7.35
CA LEU A 27 -16.33 1.74 6.59
C LEU A 27 -16.71 2.72 5.48
N PRO A 28 -15.82 3.68 5.15
CA PRO A 28 -16.03 4.50 3.99
C PRO A 28 -16.21 3.60 2.74
N PRO A 29 -17.02 4.04 1.76
CA PRO A 29 -17.26 3.25 0.56
C PRO A 29 -15.94 2.93 -0.15
N LEU A 30 -15.77 1.67 -0.55
CA LEU A 30 -14.66 1.25 -1.39
C LEU A 30 -14.79 1.92 -2.76
N LEU A 31 -13.80 2.74 -3.14
CA LEU A 31 -13.73 3.34 -4.47
C LEU A 31 -12.72 2.56 -5.30
N GLU A 32 -13.21 1.83 -6.30
CA GLU A 32 -12.38 1.21 -7.33
C GLU A 32 -12.23 2.18 -8.51
N LEU A 33 -10.98 2.44 -8.90
CA LEU A 33 -10.68 3.24 -10.09
C LEU A 33 -10.49 2.30 -11.28
N SER A 34 -11.03 2.66 -12.44
CA SER A 34 -10.59 2.09 -13.71
C SER A 34 -9.12 2.42 -13.96
N GLU A 35 -8.49 1.73 -14.91
CA GLU A 35 -7.10 2.00 -15.28
C GLU A 35 -6.89 3.46 -15.72
N ASP A 36 -7.79 3.99 -16.55
CA ASP A 36 -7.71 5.37 -17.03
C ASP A 36 -7.90 6.39 -15.88
N GLU A 37 -8.81 6.11 -14.95
CA GLU A 37 -9.01 6.94 -13.77
C GLU A 37 -7.81 6.87 -12.82
N GLY A 38 -7.17 5.70 -12.68
CA GLY A 38 -5.93 5.52 -11.95
C GLY A 38 -4.79 6.33 -12.55
N ARG A 39 -4.62 6.30 -13.87
CA ARG A 39 -3.61 7.10 -14.58
C ARG A 39 -3.86 8.59 -14.41
N ALA A 40 -5.12 9.03 -14.55
CA ALA A 40 -5.50 10.43 -14.36
C ALA A 40 -5.34 10.89 -12.90
N PHE A 41 -5.61 10.01 -11.93
CA PHE A 41 -5.36 10.25 -10.51
C PHE A 41 -3.86 10.46 -10.26
N PHE A 42 -3.03 9.54 -10.74
CA PHE A 42 -1.57 9.62 -10.57
C PHE A 42 -0.98 10.89 -11.19
N ASP A 43 -1.37 11.21 -12.42
CA ASP A 43 -0.92 12.40 -13.14
C ASP A 43 -1.32 13.71 -12.42
N ARG A 44 -2.49 13.74 -11.78
CA ARG A 44 -2.90 14.86 -10.93
C ARG A 44 -2.04 14.98 -9.66
N GLU A 45 -1.75 13.86 -9.00
CA GLU A 45 -0.91 13.84 -7.79
C GLU A 45 0.52 14.25 -8.09
N ALA A 46 1.11 13.76 -9.19
CA ALA A 46 2.45 14.15 -9.62
C ALA A 46 2.55 15.66 -9.88
N ARG A 47 1.54 16.24 -10.55
CA ARG A 47 1.50 17.70 -10.76
C ARG A 47 1.37 18.47 -9.46
N ARG A 48 0.53 17.99 -8.54
CA ARG A 48 0.28 18.66 -7.26
C ARG A 48 1.52 18.64 -6.36
N GLN A 49 2.21 17.51 -6.27
CA GLN A 49 3.26 17.30 -5.27
C GLN A 49 4.64 17.72 -5.76
N VAL A 50 4.97 17.47 -7.04
CA VAL A 50 6.32 17.71 -7.58
C VAL A 50 6.34 18.57 -8.85
N GLY A 51 5.18 19.05 -9.30
CA GLY A 51 5.09 19.94 -10.46
C GLY A 51 5.40 19.28 -11.82
N LEU A 52 5.41 17.96 -11.90
CA LEU A 52 5.66 17.20 -13.13
C LEU A 52 4.39 16.51 -13.61
N SER A 53 4.26 16.23 -14.91
CA SER A 53 3.28 15.24 -15.35
C SER A 53 3.61 13.87 -14.77
N GLY A 54 2.60 13.01 -14.60
CA GLY A 54 2.81 11.63 -14.17
C GLY A 54 3.78 10.89 -15.09
N GLU A 55 3.65 11.09 -16.41
CA GLU A 55 4.56 10.50 -17.40
C GLU A 55 6.02 10.92 -17.18
N GLU A 56 6.29 12.21 -16.94
CA GLU A 56 7.65 12.69 -16.72
C GLU A 56 8.23 12.20 -15.40
N PHE A 57 7.41 12.14 -14.34
CA PHE A 57 7.82 11.54 -13.08
C PHE A 57 8.22 10.07 -13.27
N LEU A 58 7.38 9.27 -13.95
CA LEU A 58 7.67 7.85 -14.21
C LEU A 58 8.95 7.67 -15.01
N ARG A 59 9.18 8.50 -16.04
CA ARG A 59 10.43 8.46 -16.81
C ARG A 59 11.68 8.67 -15.95
N ARG A 60 11.63 9.61 -15.00
CA ARG A 60 12.74 9.89 -14.07
C ARG A 60 12.88 8.79 -13.02
N TYR A 61 11.75 8.31 -12.51
CA TYR A 61 11.69 7.21 -11.56
C TYR A 61 12.30 5.93 -12.13
N ASP A 62 11.93 5.55 -13.35
CA ASP A 62 12.45 4.37 -14.03
C ASP A 62 13.93 4.50 -14.39
N ARG A 63 14.44 5.73 -14.55
CA ARG A 63 15.88 6.00 -14.71
C ARG A 63 16.66 5.90 -13.39
N GLY A 64 15.97 5.93 -12.25
CA GLY A 64 16.58 5.97 -10.92
C GLY A 64 17.01 7.36 -10.47
N ASP A 65 16.49 8.43 -11.08
CA ASP A 65 16.88 9.83 -10.77
C ASP A 65 16.59 10.24 -9.31
N TYR A 66 15.77 9.47 -8.60
CA TYR A 66 15.39 9.69 -7.20
C TYR A 66 16.11 8.76 -6.20
N ALA A 67 17.04 7.94 -6.66
CA ALA A 67 17.79 7.04 -5.78
C ALA A 67 18.66 7.85 -4.80
N GLY A 68 18.48 7.63 -3.50
CA GLY A 68 19.24 8.33 -2.45
C GLY A 68 18.85 9.81 -2.28
N ILE A 69 17.66 10.20 -2.73
CA ILE A 69 17.08 11.52 -2.46
C ILE A 69 17.07 11.83 -0.96
N GLU A 70 17.29 13.09 -0.60
CA GLU A 70 17.29 13.54 0.80
C GLU A 70 15.90 13.36 1.45
N GLU A 71 15.84 13.16 2.76
CA GLU A 71 14.58 13.02 3.52
C GLU A 71 13.92 14.37 3.86
N ASP A 72 13.91 15.28 2.87
CA ASP A 72 13.28 16.59 2.94
C ASP A 72 11.82 16.56 2.46
N GLU A 73 11.18 17.73 2.31
CA GLU A 73 9.80 17.83 1.82
C GLU A 73 9.64 17.22 0.42
N PHE A 74 10.61 17.44 -0.47
CA PHE A 74 10.56 16.94 -1.83
C PHE A 74 10.80 15.42 -1.87
N GLY A 75 11.75 14.90 -1.11
CA GLY A 75 11.99 13.45 -1.00
C GLY A 75 10.79 12.71 -0.45
N ARG A 76 10.07 13.28 0.53
CA ARG A 76 8.81 12.70 1.04
C ARG A 76 7.73 12.66 -0.04
N ALA A 77 7.55 13.73 -0.81
CA ALA A 77 6.63 13.74 -1.93
C ALA A 77 6.97 12.67 -2.99
N VAL A 78 8.25 12.47 -3.27
CA VAL A 78 8.70 11.41 -4.19
C VAL A 78 8.41 10.01 -3.63
N VAL A 79 8.63 9.78 -2.33
CA VAL A 79 8.29 8.50 -1.68
C VAL A 79 6.78 8.25 -1.70
N GLU A 80 5.96 9.27 -1.42
CA GLU A 80 4.50 9.17 -1.50
C GLU A 80 4.03 8.80 -2.91
N LEU A 81 4.55 9.46 -3.94
CA LEU A 81 4.25 9.13 -5.33
C LEU A 81 4.76 7.73 -5.72
N SER A 82 5.84 7.23 -5.12
CA SER A 82 6.35 5.89 -5.41
C SER A 82 5.35 4.78 -5.10
N PHE A 83 4.53 4.96 -4.05
CA PHE A 83 3.44 4.02 -3.72
C PHE A 83 2.32 4.03 -4.77
N LEU A 84 2.21 5.11 -5.55
CA LEU A 84 1.18 5.28 -6.56
C LEU A 84 1.65 4.91 -7.97
N VAL A 85 2.93 4.55 -8.17
CA VAL A 85 3.50 4.24 -9.50
C VAL A 85 2.69 3.17 -10.25
N SER A 86 2.12 2.19 -9.54
CA SER A 86 1.27 1.16 -10.15
C SER A 86 -0.01 1.69 -10.80
N PHE A 87 -0.55 2.83 -10.34
CA PHE A 87 -1.73 3.46 -10.94
C PHE A 87 -1.38 4.28 -12.21
N GLY A 88 -0.12 4.70 -12.36
CA GLY A 88 0.34 5.44 -13.53
C GLY A 88 0.73 4.56 -14.72
N ARG A 89 0.86 3.24 -14.53
CA ARG A 89 1.39 2.28 -15.51
C ARG A 89 0.31 1.58 -16.30
#